data_AF-A0A2W6CCG2-F1
#
_entry.id   AF-A0A2W6CCG2-F1
#
_cell.length_a   1.000
_cell.length_b   1.000
_cell.length_c   1.000
_cell.angle_alpha   90.00
_cell.angle_beta   90.00
_cell.angle_gamma   90.00
#
_symmetry.space_group_name_H-M   'P 1'
#
loop_
_entity.id
_entity.type
_entity.pdbx_description
1 polymer ?
#
loop_
_entity_poly.entity_id
_entity_poly.type
_entity_poly.pdbx_seq_one_letter_code
_entity_poly.pdbx_strand_id
1 'polypeptide(L)'
;MTERRGGVTNQIEEFLDQLLVASVDAPPRATRHLLAETEAHLRDAADEAMEAGATRSAAEEAAVARFGSVEALVRAEAAPRTLPLAALVRPVVGTALLIGGLAGLAMGVSALFTAVMGSVAGSTFIVNISPHTYLAPSDCTRWLSQNHSTHSCYQAALQDWSFEIVAYRAVLGVLGVLALLAFARLRRRWSARQLTFSLPRSPVDAVAFVIFAGAGVWLAGLGIDALIASAGSGAGVGLGTAPPMLVLGAVFGWRLLTDLRDALDRAPIRT
;
A
#
# COMPACT_ATOMS: atom_id res chain seq x y z
N MET A 1 -37.91 49.59 33.23
CA MET A 1 -38.28 48.32 32.58
C MET A 1 -37.31 48.09 31.45
N THR A 2 -36.20 47.40 31.76
CA THR A 2 -35.09 47.14 30.84
C THR A 2 -35.44 45.88 30.07
N GLU A 3 -35.77 46.04 28.79
CA GLU A 3 -36.09 44.97 27.88
C GLU A 3 -34.82 44.14 27.64
N ARG A 4 -34.69 43.01 28.36
CA ARG A 4 -33.74 41.95 28.03
C ARG A 4 -34.11 41.47 26.62
N ARG A 5 -33.43 42.00 25.59
CA ARG A 5 -33.34 41.30 24.31
C ARG A 5 -32.75 39.94 24.63
N GLY A 6 -33.59 38.90 24.62
CA GLY A 6 -33.17 37.52 24.58
C GLY A 6 -32.38 37.34 23.29
N GLY A 7 -31.08 37.62 23.34
CA GLY A 7 -30.17 37.31 22.25
C GLY A 7 -30.24 35.82 22.03
N VAL A 8 -30.70 35.42 20.85
CA VAL A 8 -30.65 34.04 20.39
C VAL A 8 -29.20 33.59 20.57
N THR A 9 -28.97 32.74 21.56
CA THR A 9 -27.64 32.33 21.98
C THR A 9 -27.11 31.38 20.90
N ASN A 10 -26.05 31.80 20.22
CA ASN A 10 -25.42 31.01 19.16
C ASN A 10 -24.60 29.89 19.83
N GLN A 11 -25.06 28.65 19.70
CA GLN A 11 -24.47 27.49 20.37
C GLN A 11 -23.02 27.25 19.93
N ILE A 12 -22.70 27.59 18.67
CA ILE A 12 -21.34 27.47 18.14
C ILE A 12 -20.40 28.46 18.81
N GLU A 13 -20.81 29.73 18.97
CA GLU A 13 -19.99 30.75 19.63
C GLU A 13 -19.75 30.39 21.10
N GLU A 14 -20.77 29.91 21.81
CA GLU A 14 -20.63 29.47 23.20
C GLU A 14 -19.65 28.29 23.32
N PHE A 15 -19.69 27.35 22.38
CA PHE A 15 -18.72 26.26 22.31
C PHE A 15 -17.30 26.75 22.03
N LEU A 16 -17.12 27.69 21.10
CA LEU A 16 -15.82 28.27 20.76
C LEU A 16 -15.23 29.08 21.91
N ASP A 17 -16.06 29.81 22.65
CA ASP A 17 -15.66 30.52 23.88
C ASP A 17 -15.18 29.53 24.95
N GLN A 18 -15.91 28.43 25.16
CA GLN A 18 -15.48 27.36 26.07
C GLN A 18 -14.16 26.74 25.62
N LEU A 19 -13.99 26.48 24.31
CA LEU A 19 -12.76 25.94 23.73
C LEU A 19 -11.58 26.90 23.88
N LEU A 20 -11.78 28.19 23.68
CA LEU A 20 -10.77 29.23 23.89
C LEU A 20 -10.30 29.24 25.35
N VAL A 21 -11.23 29.21 26.31
CA VAL A 21 -10.90 29.17 27.74
C VAL A 21 -10.17 27.88 28.11
N ALA A 22 -10.62 26.74 27.60
CA ALA A 22 -10.02 25.44 27.88
C ALA A 22 -8.63 25.26 27.23
N SER A 23 -8.29 26.05 26.21
CA SER A 23 -7.01 25.97 25.47
C SER A 23 -6.01 27.08 25.85
N VAL A 24 -6.21 27.74 27.00
CA VAL A 24 -5.35 28.86 27.47
C VAL A 24 -3.87 28.50 27.62
N ASP A 25 -3.57 27.23 27.94
CA ASP A 25 -2.19 26.74 28.13
C ASP A 25 -1.50 26.36 26.81
N ALA A 26 -2.22 26.35 25.68
CA ALA A 26 -1.66 26.04 24.37
C ALA A 26 -0.95 27.26 23.74
N PRO A 27 0.04 27.04 22.86
CA PRO A 27 0.68 28.14 22.14
C PRO A 27 -0.35 28.97 21.34
N PRO A 28 -0.28 30.31 21.36
CA PRO A 28 -1.33 31.16 20.75
C PRO A 28 -1.61 30.88 19.27
N ARG A 29 -0.59 30.47 18.51
CA ARG A 29 -0.76 30.08 17.10
C ARG A 29 -1.53 28.78 16.95
N ALA A 30 -1.31 27.81 17.83
CA ALA A 30 -2.05 26.54 17.85
C ALA A 30 -3.51 26.76 18.25
N THR A 31 -3.76 27.57 19.28
CA THR A 31 -5.13 27.93 19.70
C THR A 31 -5.92 28.59 18.58
N ARG A 32 -5.35 29.58 17.87
CA ARG A 32 -6.02 30.22 16.73
C ARG A 32 -6.33 29.23 15.60
N HIS A 33 -5.41 28.32 15.32
CA HIS A 33 -5.60 27.31 14.29
C HIS A 33 -6.72 26.33 14.67
N LEU A 34 -6.70 25.83 15.92
CA LEU A 34 -7.72 24.94 16.45
C LEU A 34 -9.11 25.58 16.44
N LEU A 35 -9.22 26.84 16.85
CA LEU A 35 -10.49 27.57 16.83
C LEU A 35 -11.02 27.74 15.42
N ALA A 36 -10.18 28.18 14.47
CA ALA A 36 -10.61 28.38 13.08
C ALA A 36 -11.04 27.06 12.41
N GLU A 37 -10.32 25.96 12.67
CA GLU A 37 -10.65 24.64 12.14
C GLU A 37 -11.95 24.09 12.78
N THR A 38 -12.11 24.25 14.10
CA THR A 38 -13.31 23.82 14.81
C THR A 38 -14.54 24.63 14.38
N GLU A 39 -14.41 25.94 14.25
CA GLU A 39 -15.47 26.84 13.75
C GLU A 39 -15.91 26.42 12.35
N ALA A 40 -14.97 26.18 11.44
CA ALA A 40 -15.28 25.76 10.08
C ALA A 40 -16.08 24.44 10.06
N HIS A 41 -15.65 23.44 10.84
CA HIS A 41 -16.34 22.16 10.90
C HIS A 41 -17.71 22.22 11.60
N LEU A 42 -17.85 23.03 12.66
CA LEU A 42 -19.14 23.24 13.31
C LEU A 42 -20.13 23.91 12.38
N ARG A 43 -19.69 24.92 11.61
CA ARG A 43 -20.52 25.58 10.60
C ARG A 43 -20.90 24.63 9.48
N ASP A 44 -19.95 23.88 8.94
CA ASP A 44 -20.22 22.86 7.91
C ASP A 44 -21.26 21.83 8.39
N ALA A 45 -21.18 21.39 9.65
CA ALA A 45 -22.13 20.43 10.23
C ALA A 45 -23.52 21.04 10.51
N ALA A 46 -23.57 22.33 10.88
CA ALA A 46 -24.83 23.05 11.06
C ALA A 46 -25.52 23.29 9.70
N ASP A 47 -24.76 23.69 8.69
CA ASP A 47 -25.27 23.87 7.32
C ASP A 47 -25.85 22.54 6.78
N GLU A 48 -25.15 21.42 6.98
CA GLU A 48 -25.64 20.06 6.65
C GLU A 48 -27.00 19.75 7.32
N ALA A 49 -27.16 20.10 8.60
CA ALA A 49 -28.42 19.89 9.31
C ALA A 49 -29.55 20.83 8.84
N MET A 50 -29.22 22.07 8.47
CA MET A 50 -30.18 23.01 7.90
C MET A 50 -30.68 22.58 6.53
N GLU A 51 -29.80 22.06 5.67
CA GLU A 51 -30.17 21.46 4.38
C GLU A 51 -31.10 20.26 4.55
N ALA A 52 -30.96 19.51 5.65
CA ALA A 52 -31.87 18.44 6.04
C ALA A 52 -33.20 18.94 6.65
N GLY A 53 -33.43 20.25 6.70
CA GLY A 53 -34.68 20.88 7.16
C GLY A 53 -34.72 21.23 8.64
N ALA A 54 -33.60 21.16 9.36
CA ALA A 54 -33.53 21.63 10.74
C ALA A 54 -33.61 23.17 10.81
N THR A 55 -34.16 23.70 11.91
CA THR A 55 -34.01 25.13 12.20
C THR A 55 -32.56 25.43 12.55
N ARG A 56 -32.10 26.66 12.32
CA ARG A 56 -30.72 27.08 12.63
C ARG A 56 -30.30 26.73 14.06
N SER A 57 -31.16 26.98 15.05
CA SER A 57 -30.87 26.66 16.45
C SER A 57 -30.71 25.17 16.69
N ALA A 58 -31.57 24.33 16.09
CA ALA A 58 -31.47 22.87 16.22
C ALA A 58 -30.27 22.30 15.47
N ALA A 59 -29.89 22.92 14.34
CA ALA A 59 -28.72 22.57 13.56
C ALA A 59 -27.41 22.86 14.31
N GLU A 60 -27.28 24.05 14.91
CA GLU A 60 -26.13 24.42 15.72
C GLU A 60 -25.99 23.50 16.96
N GLU A 61 -27.11 23.19 17.63
CA GLU A 61 -27.14 22.23 18.75
C GLU A 61 -26.72 20.82 18.32
N ALA A 62 -27.23 20.32 17.19
CA ALA A 62 -26.86 19.02 16.63
C ALA A 62 -25.38 18.97 16.23
N ALA A 63 -24.83 20.06 15.68
CA ALA A 63 -23.42 20.17 15.30
C ALA A 63 -22.51 20.08 16.54
N VAL A 64 -22.81 20.82 17.61
CA VAL A 64 -22.07 20.77 18.87
C VAL A 64 -22.20 19.39 19.52
N ALA A 65 -23.40 18.81 19.56
CA ALA A 65 -23.63 17.47 20.12
C ALA A 65 -22.85 16.38 19.37
N ARG A 66 -22.70 16.51 18.04
CA ARG A 66 -21.89 15.62 17.20
C ARG A 66 -20.39 15.78 17.44
N PHE A 67 -19.93 17.01 17.72
CA PHE A 67 -18.53 17.30 18.04
C PHE A 67 -18.10 16.72 19.39
N GLY A 68 -19.00 16.68 20.37
CA GLY A 68 -18.71 16.18 21.71
C GLY A 68 -18.23 17.28 22.66
N SER A 69 -17.60 16.92 23.78
CA SER A 69 -17.22 17.90 24.80
C SER A 69 -15.90 18.61 24.52
N VAL A 70 -15.80 19.87 24.92
CA VAL A 70 -14.60 20.69 24.81
C VAL A 70 -13.40 20.03 25.51
N GLU A 71 -13.62 19.39 26.68
CA GLU A 71 -12.54 18.73 27.41
C GLU A 71 -12.01 17.51 26.67
N ALA A 72 -12.87 16.78 25.96
CA ALA A 72 -12.43 15.67 25.12
C ALA A 72 -11.58 16.16 23.95
N LEU A 73 -11.96 17.28 23.32
CA LEU A 73 -11.23 17.90 22.22
C LEU A 73 -9.86 18.41 22.67
N VAL A 74 -9.81 19.21 23.74
CA VAL A 74 -8.54 19.73 24.30
C VAL A 74 -7.63 18.60 24.77
N ARG A 75 -8.19 17.56 25.41
CA ARG A 75 -7.40 16.39 25.82
C ARG A 75 -6.85 15.61 24.63
N ALA A 76 -7.62 15.49 23.54
CA ALA A 76 -7.16 14.84 22.33
C ALA A 76 -6.04 15.64 21.65
N GLU A 77 -6.13 16.97 21.63
CA GLU A 77 -5.11 17.83 21.02
C GLU A 77 -3.85 17.97 21.90
N ALA A 78 -4.01 17.97 23.22
CA ALA A 78 -2.91 17.97 24.18
C ALA A 78 -2.24 16.60 24.32
N ALA A 79 -2.89 15.51 23.86
CA ALA A 79 -2.29 14.19 23.88
C ALA A 79 -1.02 14.21 23.02
N PRO A 80 0.13 13.78 23.56
CA PRO A 80 1.36 13.70 22.79
C PRO A 80 1.12 12.88 21.52
N ARG A 81 1.30 13.49 20.33
CA ARG A 81 1.29 12.79 19.04
C ARG A 81 2.52 11.88 18.85
N THR A 82 3.17 11.49 19.94
CA THR A 82 4.27 10.53 19.93
C THR A 82 3.69 9.13 19.92
N LEU A 83 3.36 8.64 18.73
CA LEU A 83 3.14 7.20 18.55
C LEU A 83 4.43 6.50 18.98
N PRO A 84 4.42 5.66 20.02
CA PRO A 84 5.63 4.96 20.42
C PRO A 84 6.06 4.09 19.24
N LEU A 85 7.34 4.14 18.83
CA LEU A 85 7.85 3.36 17.69
C LEU A 85 7.47 1.87 17.81
N ALA A 86 7.42 1.35 19.04
CA ALA A 86 6.96 0.00 19.36
C ALA A 86 5.52 -0.30 18.87
N ALA A 87 4.62 0.69 18.84
CA ALA A 87 3.27 0.55 18.31
C ALA A 87 3.25 0.43 16.77
N LEU A 88 4.26 0.96 16.07
CA LEU A 88 4.40 0.84 14.62
C LEU A 88 4.99 -0.50 14.17
N VAL A 89 5.77 -1.16 15.03
CA VAL A 89 6.43 -2.43 14.69
C VAL A 89 5.44 -3.47 14.20
N ARG A 90 4.31 -3.67 14.90
CA ARG A 90 3.35 -4.72 14.53
C ARG A 90 2.64 -4.44 13.20
N PRO A 91 2.05 -3.24 12.95
CA PRO A 91 1.50 -2.90 11.64
C PRO A 91 2.53 -3.01 10.53
N VAL A 92 3.75 -2.52 10.73
CA VAL A 92 4.81 -2.56 9.72
C VAL A 92 5.22 -3.99 9.40
N VAL A 93 5.48 -4.83 10.41
CA VAL A 93 5.80 -6.25 10.21
C VAL A 93 4.64 -6.99 9.54
N GLY A 94 3.40 -6.71 9.94
CA GLY A 94 2.21 -7.30 9.31
C GLY A 94 2.10 -6.94 7.83
N THR A 95 2.26 -5.67 7.49
CA THR A 95 2.23 -5.19 6.10
C THR A 95 3.41 -5.72 5.30
N ALA A 96 4.62 -5.76 5.88
CA ALA A 96 5.81 -6.30 5.22
C ALA A 96 5.66 -7.79 4.91
N LEU A 97 5.14 -8.59 5.85
CA LEU A 97 4.87 -10.02 5.61
C LEU A 97 3.78 -10.23 4.54
N LEU A 98 2.75 -9.38 4.52
CA LEU A 98 1.69 -9.46 3.51
C LEU A 98 2.22 -9.10 2.11
N ILE A 99 2.78 -7.90 1.94
CA ILE A 99 3.25 -7.41 0.64
C ILE A 99 4.43 -8.25 0.16
N GLY A 100 5.42 -8.50 1.03
CA GLY A 100 6.57 -9.33 0.73
C GLY A 100 6.19 -10.78 0.43
N GLY A 101 5.21 -11.32 1.17
CA GLY A 101 4.66 -12.65 0.92
C GLY A 101 3.98 -12.77 -0.45
N LEU A 102 3.15 -11.79 -0.83
CA LEU A 102 2.53 -11.72 -2.15
C LEU A 102 3.57 -11.55 -3.27
N ALA A 103 4.57 -10.69 -3.07
CA ALA A 103 5.66 -10.51 -4.02
C ALA A 103 6.47 -11.80 -4.22
N GLY A 104 6.83 -12.49 -3.13
CA GLY A 104 7.50 -13.79 -3.16
C GLY A 104 6.65 -14.83 -3.90
N LEU A 105 5.36 -14.95 -3.56
CA LEU A 105 4.44 -15.85 -4.26
C LEU A 105 4.36 -15.55 -5.76
N ALA A 106 4.28 -14.27 -6.15
CA ALA A 106 4.28 -13.87 -7.55
C ALA A 106 5.59 -14.25 -8.26
N MET A 107 6.74 -14.15 -7.58
CA MET A 107 8.02 -14.67 -8.11
C MET A 107 7.98 -16.20 -8.28
N GLY A 108 7.39 -16.93 -7.34
CA GLY A 108 7.19 -18.38 -7.47
C GLY A 108 6.31 -18.75 -8.66
N VAL A 109 5.20 -18.05 -8.86
CA VAL A 109 4.32 -18.23 -10.03
C VAL A 109 5.08 -17.89 -11.31
N SER A 110 5.87 -16.80 -11.29
CA SER A 110 6.73 -16.43 -12.42
C SER A 110 7.73 -17.52 -12.78
N ALA A 111 8.30 -18.24 -11.80
CA ALA A 111 9.18 -19.37 -12.06
C ALA A 111 8.51 -20.43 -12.94
N LEU A 112 7.22 -20.73 -12.68
CA LEU A 112 6.45 -21.68 -13.48
C LEU A 112 6.25 -21.18 -14.91
N PHE A 113 5.87 -19.92 -15.10
CA PHE A 113 5.74 -19.33 -16.43
C PHE A 113 7.06 -19.36 -17.20
N THR A 114 8.15 -18.94 -16.58
CA THR A 114 9.48 -18.97 -17.19
C THR A 114 9.90 -20.39 -17.55
N ALA A 115 9.69 -21.38 -16.67
CA ALA A 115 10.01 -22.78 -16.95
C ALA A 115 9.21 -23.34 -18.14
N VAL A 116 7.90 -23.06 -18.20
CA VAL A 116 7.05 -23.47 -19.32
C VAL A 116 7.53 -22.84 -20.63
N MET A 117 7.79 -21.53 -20.64
CA MET A 117 8.30 -20.86 -21.83
C MET A 117 9.67 -21.40 -22.26
N GLY A 118 10.59 -21.66 -21.32
CA GLY A 118 11.88 -22.28 -21.62
C GLY A 118 11.75 -23.69 -22.21
N SER A 119 10.77 -24.46 -21.77
CA SER A 119 10.52 -25.80 -22.32
C SER A 119 10.02 -25.78 -23.78
N VAL A 120 9.37 -24.68 -24.20
CA VAL A 120 8.81 -24.53 -25.55
C VAL A 120 9.75 -23.77 -26.48
N ALA A 121 10.34 -22.65 -26.01
CA ALA A 121 11.14 -21.73 -26.81
C ALA A 121 12.67 -21.90 -26.61
N GLY A 122 13.09 -22.77 -25.68
CA GLY A 122 14.49 -23.04 -25.36
C GLY A 122 15.10 -22.09 -24.33
N SER A 123 16.28 -22.45 -23.82
CA SER A 123 16.97 -21.69 -22.75
C SER A 123 17.42 -20.29 -23.17
N THR A 124 17.69 -20.06 -24.47
CA THR A 124 18.02 -18.73 -25.01
C THR A 124 16.87 -17.75 -24.86
N PHE A 125 15.62 -18.22 -24.85
CA PHE A 125 14.46 -17.38 -24.59
C PHE A 125 14.43 -16.86 -23.15
N ILE A 126 14.95 -17.63 -22.18
CA ILE A 126 15.02 -17.22 -20.77
C ILE A 126 16.25 -16.34 -20.52
N VAL A 127 17.40 -16.73 -21.07
CA VAL A 127 18.69 -16.13 -20.76
C VAL A 127 19.29 -15.53 -22.01
N ASN A 128 19.61 -14.24 -21.95
CA ASN A 128 20.40 -13.60 -23.00
C ASN A 128 21.88 -13.58 -22.61
N ILE A 129 22.68 -14.46 -23.23
CA ILE A 129 24.13 -14.39 -23.17
C ILE A 129 24.59 -13.64 -24.41
N SER A 130 25.07 -12.40 -24.22
CA SER A 130 25.58 -11.61 -25.34
C SER A 130 26.79 -12.32 -25.96
N PRO A 131 26.92 -12.36 -27.30
CA PRO A 131 28.06 -12.99 -27.97
C PRO A 131 29.43 -12.43 -27.55
N HIS A 132 29.46 -11.22 -26.98
CA HIS A 132 30.67 -10.55 -26.50
C HIS A 132 30.96 -10.76 -25.00
N THR A 133 30.14 -11.54 -24.30
CA THR A 133 30.41 -11.90 -22.91
C THR A 133 31.49 -12.99 -22.89
N TYR A 134 32.74 -12.58 -22.67
CA TYR A 134 33.86 -13.50 -22.55
C TYR A 134 33.68 -14.37 -21.30
N LEU A 135 33.41 -15.67 -21.51
CA LEU A 135 33.40 -16.66 -20.43
C LEU A 135 34.85 -16.99 -20.07
N ALA A 136 35.23 -16.83 -18.80
CA ALA A 136 36.58 -17.16 -18.36
C ALA A 136 36.86 -18.67 -18.57
N PRO A 137 38.07 -19.07 -18.99
CA PRO A 137 38.42 -20.49 -19.17
C PRO A 137 38.19 -21.35 -17.93
N SER A 138 38.36 -20.78 -16.74
CA SER A 138 38.08 -21.44 -15.46
C SER A 138 36.60 -21.74 -15.25
N ASP A 139 35.71 -20.80 -15.58
CA ASP A 139 34.25 -21.02 -15.51
C ASP A 139 33.80 -22.06 -16.52
N CYS A 140 34.41 -22.04 -17.70
CA CYS A 140 34.14 -23.02 -18.74
C CYS A 140 34.42 -24.45 -18.28
N THR A 141 35.59 -24.64 -17.65
CA THR A 141 35.99 -25.94 -17.09
C THR A 141 35.02 -26.39 -16.00
N ARG A 142 34.59 -25.46 -15.12
CA ARG A 142 33.59 -25.72 -14.09
C ARG A 142 32.26 -26.18 -14.68
N TRP A 143 31.68 -25.45 -15.64
CA TRP A 143 30.38 -25.81 -16.22
C TRP A 143 30.43 -27.12 -17.02
N LEU A 144 31.48 -27.35 -17.80
CA LEU A 144 31.64 -28.63 -18.53
C LEU A 144 31.83 -29.81 -17.58
N SER A 145 32.44 -29.60 -16.41
CA SER A 145 32.57 -30.65 -15.38
C SER A 145 31.23 -31.03 -14.73
N GLN A 146 30.25 -30.13 -14.75
CA GLN A 146 28.92 -30.35 -14.16
C GLN A 146 27.88 -30.83 -15.18
N ASN A 147 28.07 -30.52 -16.47
CA ASN A 147 27.13 -30.84 -17.55
C ASN A 147 27.77 -31.71 -18.64
N HIS A 148 27.95 -33.00 -18.34
CA HIS A 148 28.56 -33.97 -19.26
C HIS A 148 27.80 -34.19 -20.58
N SER A 149 26.53 -33.76 -20.67
CA SER A 149 25.69 -33.85 -21.86
C SER A 149 25.88 -32.70 -22.86
N THR A 150 26.62 -31.65 -22.48
CA THR A 150 26.84 -30.47 -23.32
C THR A 150 28.22 -30.49 -23.96
N HIS A 151 28.28 -30.13 -25.25
CA HIS A 151 29.53 -30.15 -26.01
C HIS A 151 30.17 -28.76 -26.19
N SER A 152 29.55 -27.72 -25.60
CA SER A 152 30.07 -26.36 -25.65
C SER A 152 29.90 -25.63 -24.33
N CYS A 153 30.90 -24.83 -24.00
CA CYS A 153 30.91 -23.93 -22.86
C CYS A 153 29.65 -23.06 -22.77
N TYR A 154 29.24 -22.52 -23.91
CA TYR A 154 28.08 -21.65 -24.04
C TYR A 154 26.78 -22.38 -23.66
N GLN A 155 26.58 -23.60 -24.17
CA GLN A 155 25.38 -24.38 -23.83
C GLN A 155 25.36 -24.78 -22.36
N ALA A 156 26.51 -25.13 -21.78
CA ALA A 156 26.62 -25.46 -20.36
C ALA A 156 26.25 -24.26 -19.48
N ALA A 157 26.78 -23.07 -19.79
CA ALA A 157 26.46 -21.82 -19.09
C ALA A 157 24.98 -21.43 -19.25
N LEU A 158 24.44 -21.58 -20.46
CA LEU A 158 23.04 -21.25 -20.75
C LEU A 158 22.08 -22.15 -19.96
N GLN A 159 22.36 -23.45 -19.88
CA GLN A 159 21.56 -24.38 -19.08
C GLN A 159 21.62 -24.02 -17.59
N ASP A 160 22.83 -23.82 -17.06
CA ASP A 160 23.08 -23.43 -15.66
C ASP A 160 22.30 -22.17 -15.29
N TRP A 161 22.47 -21.07 -16.03
CA TRP A 161 21.79 -19.80 -15.75
C TRP A 161 20.27 -19.90 -15.91
N SER A 162 19.79 -20.67 -16.90
CA SER A 162 18.35 -20.86 -17.08
C SER A 162 17.73 -21.60 -15.89
N PHE A 163 18.45 -22.58 -15.34
CA PHE A 163 18.06 -23.30 -14.14
C PHE A 163 18.09 -22.39 -12.92
N GLU A 164 19.17 -21.63 -12.71
CA GLU A 164 19.31 -20.70 -11.58
C GLU A 164 18.18 -19.66 -11.52
N ILE A 165 17.82 -19.07 -12.67
CA ILE A 165 16.73 -18.09 -12.75
C ILE A 165 15.41 -18.70 -12.28
N VAL A 166 15.10 -19.93 -12.71
CA VAL A 166 13.88 -20.63 -12.30
C VAL A 166 13.95 -21.05 -10.83
N ALA A 167 15.08 -21.61 -10.40
CA ALA A 167 15.29 -22.13 -9.06
C ALA A 167 15.22 -21.02 -8.00
N TYR A 168 15.91 -19.89 -8.18
CA TYR A 168 15.87 -18.78 -7.22
C TYR A 168 14.48 -18.17 -7.12
N ARG A 169 13.74 -18.06 -8.24
CA ARG A 169 12.34 -17.61 -8.22
C ARG A 169 11.43 -18.58 -7.49
N ALA A 170 11.61 -19.89 -7.69
CA ALA A 170 10.86 -20.91 -6.96
C ALA A 170 11.13 -20.84 -5.44
N VAL A 171 12.39 -20.63 -5.03
CA VAL A 171 12.76 -20.41 -3.62
C VAL A 171 12.09 -19.17 -3.05
N LEU A 172 12.09 -18.04 -3.77
CA LEU A 172 11.35 -16.84 -3.37
C LEU A 172 9.84 -17.09 -3.26
N GLY A 173 9.29 -17.94 -4.13
CA GLY A 173 7.93 -18.47 -4.05
C GLY A 173 7.64 -19.15 -2.71
N VAL A 174 8.47 -20.11 -2.34
CA VAL A 174 8.35 -20.85 -1.08
C VAL A 174 8.47 -19.90 0.12
N LEU A 175 9.47 -19.01 0.12
CA LEU A 175 9.63 -18.00 1.17
C LEU A 175 8.42 -17.08 1.27
N GLY A 176 7.82 -16.70 0.13
CA GLY A 176 6.59 -15.91 0.06
C GLY A 176 5.40 -16.62 0.71
N VAL A 177 5.20 -17.90 0.41
CA VAL A 177 4.17 -18.73 1.06
C VAL A 177 4.40 -18.81 2.58
N LEU A 178 5.63 -19.06 3.02
CA LEU A 178 5.98 -19.08 4.44
C LEU A 178 5.69 -17.74 5.13
N ALA A 179 5.99 -16.62 4.47
CA ALA A 179 5.68 -15.28 4.98
C ALA A 179 4.16 -15.04 5.11
N LEU A 180 3.36 -15.48 4.13
CA LEU A 180 1.89 -15.40 4.19
C LEU A 180 1.30 -16.27 5.29
N LEU A 181 1.85 -17.48 5.51
CA LEU A 181 1.45 -18.34 6.63
C LEU A 181 1.80 -17.70 7.98
N ALA A 182 3.00 -17.11 8.10
CA ALA A 182 3.40 -16.36 9.28
C ALA A 182 2.48 -15.16 9.53
N PHE A 183 2.15 -14.39 8.49
CA PHE A 183 1.18 -13.30 8.54
C PHE A 183 -0.19 -13.78 9.04
N ALA A 184 -0.74 -14.83 8.45
CA ALA A 184 -2.04 -15.38 8.84
C ALA A 184 -2.05 -15.83 10.31
N ARG A 185 -0.97 -16.48 10.78
CA ARG A 185 -0.82 -16.92 12.17
C ARG A 185 -0.69 -15.74 13.13
N LEU A 186 0.11 -14.74 12.80
CA LEU A 186 0.29 -13.53 13.61
C LEU A 186 -0.99 -12.71 13.69
N ARG A 187 -1.68 -12.52 12.56
CA ARG A 187 -2.97 -11.82 12.50
C ARG A 187 -4.02 -12.48 13.38
N ARG A 188 -4.15 -13.81 13.34
CA ARG A 188 -5.07 -14.56 14.23
C ARG A 188 -4.72 -14.34 15.70
N ARG A 189 -3.43 -14.41 16.06
CA ARG A 189 -2.97 -14.21 17.46
C ARG A 189 -3.19 -12.77 17.95
N TRP A 190 -2.99 -11.76 17.10
CA TRP A 190 -3.15 -10.36 17.49
C TRP A 190 -4.62 -9.93 17.54
N SER A 191 -5.46 -10.44 16.63
CA SER A 191 -6.90 -10.22 16.66
C SER A 191 -7.53 -10.80 17.93
N ALA A 192 -7.13 -12.01 18.35
CA ALA A 192 -7.60 -12.62 19.59
C ALA A 192 -7.22 -11.81 20.85
N ARG A 193 -6.19 -10.96 20.78
CA ARG A 193 -5.74 -10.11 21.89
C ARG A 193 -6.24 -8.67 21.79
N GLN A 194 -7.08 -8.33 20.80
CA GLN A 194 -7.54 -6.96 20.52
C GLN A 194 -6.39 -5.95 20.30
N LEU A 195 -5.23 -6.42 19.82
CA LEU A 195 -4.02 -5.60 19.65
C LEU A 195 -3.83 -5.05 18.23
N THR A 196 -4.89 -5.05 17.42
CA THR A 196 -4.79 -4.67 16.00
C THR A 196 -5.05 -3.18 15.79
N PHE A 197 -3.98 -2.41 15.74
CA PHE A 197 -3.95 -1.19 14.93
C PHE A 197 -3.67 -1.60 13.48
N SER A 198 -4.64 -1.43 12.59
CA SER A 198 -4.41 -1.60 11.16
C SER A 198 -3.96 -0.27 10.59
N LEU A 199 -2.90 -0.28 9.78
CA LEU A 199 -2.59 0.86 8.92
C LEU A 199 -3.83 1.15 8.03
N PRO A 200 -4.09 2.42 7.70
CA PRO A 200 -5.15 2.76 6.76
C PRO A 200 -4.95 1.95 5.47
N ARG A 201 -6.04 1.33 4.96
CA ARG A 201 -5.96 0.43 3.80
C ARG A 201 -5.53 1.15 2.53
N SER A 202 -6.07 2.35 2.30
CA SER A 202 -5.83 3.15 1.10
C SER A 202 -4.33 3.42 0.83
N PRO A 203 -3.51 3.93 1.78
CA PRO A 203 -2.06 4.08 1.57
C PRO A 203 -1.33 2.77 1.25
N VAL A 204 -1.69 1.67 1.92
CA VAL A 204 -1.06 0.36 1.69
C VAL A 204 -1.40 -0.15 0.29
N ASP A 205 -2.66 -0.06 -0.11
CA ASP A 205 -3.15 -0.49 -1.43
C ASP A 205 -2.56 0.40 -2.54
N ALA A 206 -2.37 1.70 -2.30
CA ALA A 206 -1.70 2.61 -3.23
C ALA A 206 -0.21 2.27 -3.43
N VAL A 207 0.54 2.06 -2.34
CA VAL A 207 1.95 1.65 -2.43
C VAL A 207 2.09 0.32 -3.14
N ALA A 208 1.26 -0.67 -2.78
CA ALA A 208 1.26 -1.98 -3.42
C ALA A 208 0.90 -1.89 -4.91
N PHE A 209 -0.12 -1.09 -5.27
CA PHE A 209 -0.49 -0.83 -6.67
C PHE A 209 0.70 -0.29 -7.47
N VAL A 210 1.35 0.77 -6.99
CA VAL A 210 2.48 1.39 -7.69
C VAL A 210 3.62 0.40 -7.87
N ILE A 211 3.97 -0.35 -6.83
CA ILE A 211 5.06 -1.34 -6.89
C ILE A 211 4.72 -2.44 -7.90
N PHE A 212 3.56 -3.08 -7.78
CA PHE A 212 3.22 -4.26 -8.59
C PHE A 212 2.84 -3.89 -10.03
N ALA A 213 2.02 -2.86 -10.23
CA ALA A 213 1.68 -2.39 -11.56
C ALA A 213 2.89 -1.78 -12.27
N GLY A 214 3.68 -0.95 -11.57
CA GLY A 214 4.89 -0.35 -12.11
C GLY A 214 5.93 -1.40 -12.51
N ALA A 215 6.24 -2.36 -11.63
CA ALA A 215 7.15 -3.46 -11.94
C ALA A 215 6.59 -4.34 -13.07
N GLY A 216 5.29 -4.65 -13.07
CA GLY A 216 4.65 -5.45 -14.11
C GLY A 216 4.74 -4.81 -15.50
N VAL A 217 4.40 -3.52 -15.61
CA VAL A 217 4.49 -2.76 -16.87
C VAL A 217 5.95 -2.65 -17.34
N TRP A 218 6.87 -2.31 -16.44
CA TRP A 218 8.30 -2.23 -16.75
C TRP A 218 8.86 -3.54 -17.28
N LEU A 219 8.59 -4.66 -16.59
CA LEU A 219 9.05 -5.99 -16.99
C LEU A 219 8.41 -6.49 -18.28
N ALA A 220 7.14 -6.14 -18.53
CA ALA A 220 6.48 -6.40 -19.81
C ALA A 220 7.20 -5.64 -20.93
N GLY A 221 7.52 -4.36 -20.72
CA GLY A 221 8.27 -3.53 -21.65
C GLY A 221 9.63 -4.15 -21.99
N LEU A 222 10.42 -4.56 -20.99
CA LEU A 222 11.70 -5.24 -21.21
C LEU A 222 11.55 -6.57 -21.95
N GLY A 223 10.50 -7.34 -21.65
CA GLY A 223 10.22 -8.60 -22.35
C GLY A 223 9.85 -8.39 -23.83
N ILE A 224 9.03 -7.38 -24.13
CA ILE A 224 8.63 -7.01 -25.49
C ILE A 224 9.83 -6.44 -26.26
N ASP A 225 10.64 -5.60 -25.63
CA ASP A 225 11.87 -5.07 -26.23
C ASP A 225 12.82 -6.22 -26.62
N ALA A 226 13.04 -7.20 -25.74
CA ALA A 226 13.83 -8.38 -26.06
C ALA A 226 13.22 -9.25 -27.18
N LEU A 227 11.88 -9.36 -27.27
CA LEU A 227 11.25 -10.04 -28.40
C LEU A 227 11.61 -9.38 -29.73
N ILE A 228 11.63 -8.04 -29.78
CA ILE A 228 11.82 -7.28 -31.01
C ILE A 228 13.31 -7.09 -31.32
N ALA A 229 14.08 -6.62 -30.36
CA ALA A 229 15.47 -6.20 -30.53
C ALA A 229 16.47 -7.37 -30.46
N SER A 230 16.19 -8.42 -29.69
CA SER A 230 17.08 -9.58 -29.51
C SER A 230 16.49 -10.89 -30.04
N ALA A 231 15.51 -10.80 -30.95
CA ALA A 231 14.83 -11.96 -31.55
C ALA A 231 14.30 -12.96 -30.51
N GLY A 232 13.85 -12.46 -29.36
CA GLY A 232 13.35 -13.26 -28.25
C GLY A 232 14.39 -13.73 -27.24
N SER A 233 15.69 -13.48 -27.46
CA SER A 233 16.73 -13.84 -26.50
C SER A 233 16.56 -13.07 -25.19
N GLY A 234 16.33 -13.80 -24.09
CA GLY A 234 16.08 -13.25 -22.75
C GLY A 234 14.66 -12.72 -22.48
N ALA A 235 13.76 -12.74 -23.46
CA ALA A 235 12.41 -12.18 -23.33
C ALA A 235 11.56 -12.89 -22.24
N GLY A 236 11.80 -14.19 -22.02
CA GLY A 236 11.06 -15.02 -21.08
C GLY A 236 11.19 -14.61 -19.61
N VAL A 237 12.21 -13.84 -19.24
CA VAL A 237 12.33 -13.25 -17.90
C VAL A 237 11.27 -12.18 -17.67
N GLY A 238 11.18 -11.20 -18.58
CA GLY A 238 10.20 -10.12 -18.47
C GLY A 238 8.77 -10.64 -18.62
N LEU A 239 8.53 -11.40 -19.69
CA LEU A 239 7.20 -11.94 -20.02
C LEU A 239 6.70 -12.97 -19.01
N GLY A 240 7.60 -13.68 -18.32
CA GLY A 240 7.21 -14.64 -17.29
C GLY A 240 6.90 -13.99 -15.95
N THR A 241 7.44 -12.79 -15.69
CA THR A 241 7.27 -12.08 -14.41
C THR A 241 6.14 -11.05 -14.47
N ALA A 242 5.93 -10.42 -15.63
CA ALA A 242 4.94 -9.37 -15.77
C ALA A 242 3.50 -9.81 -15.43
N PRO A 243 2.98 -10.96 -15.89
CA PRO A 243 1.59 -11.34 -15.64
C PRO A 243 1.21 -11.41 -14.15
N PRO A 244 1.91 -12.15 -13.27
CA PRO A 244 1.53 -12.19 -11.86
C PRO A 244 1.65 -10.81 -11.17
N MET A 245 2.60 -9.97 -11.57
CA MET A 245 2.75 -8.61 -11.03
C MET A 245 1.59 -7.70 -11.47
N LEU A 246 1.18 -7.76 -12.73
CA LEU A 246 0.04 -7.01 -13.24
C LEU A 246 -1.28 -7.45 -12.60
N VAL A 247 -1.46 -8.76 -12.33
CA VAL A 247 -2.63 -9.26 -11.60
C VAL A 247 -2.68 -8.69 -10.19
N LEU A 248 -1.56 -8.71 -9.45
CA LEU A 248 -1.50 -8.08 -8.12
C LEU A 248 -1.76 -6.58 -8.20
N GLY A 249 -1.15 -5.90 -9.17
CA GLY A 249 -1.41 -4.49 -9.45
C GLY A 249 -2.90 -4.22 -9.67
N ALA A 250 -3.57 -4.98 -10.53
CA ALA A 250 -5.01 -4.82 -10.78
C ALA A 250 -5.86 -5.04 -9.52
N VAL A 251 -5.53 -6.04 -8.69
CA VAL A 251 -6.25 -6.30 -7.43
C VAL A 251 -6.12 -5.13 -6.45
N PHE A 252 -4.90 -4.61 -6.26
CA PHE A 252 -4.67 -3.47 -5.36
C PHE A 252 -5.25 -2.17 -5.92
N GLY A 253 -5.17 -1.96 -7.24
CA GLY A 253 -5.77 -0.82 -7.91
C GLY A 253 -7.29 -0.83 -7.80
N TRP A 254 -7.93 -1.99 -7.98
CA TRP A 254 -9.38 -2.14 -7.80
C TRP A 254 -9.80 -1.77 -6.37
N ARG A 255 -9.10 -2.31 -5.36
CA ARG A 255 -9.38 -2.01 -3.95
C ARG A 255 -9.20 -0.53 -3.61
N LEU A 256 -8.15 0.09 -4.15
CA LEU A 256 -7.93 1.52 -3.98
C LEU A 256 -9.07 2.34 -4.59
N LEU A 257 -9.52 1.97 -5.80
CA LEU A 257 -10.62 2.66 -6.48
C LEU A 257 -11.95 2.49 -5.73
N THR A 258 -12.23 1.31 -5.17
CA THR A 258 -13.44 1.11 -4.34
C THR A 258 -13.39 1.96 -3.07
N ASP A 259 -12.24 1.98 -2.37
CA ASP A 259 -12.08 2.79 -1.16
C ASP A 259 -12.26 4.30 -1.46
N LEU A 260 -11.78 4.77 -2.62
CA LEU A 260 -11.94 6.16 -3.06
C LEU A 260 -13.39 6.50 -3.44
N ARG A 261 -14.10 5.57 -4.10
CA ARG A 261 -15.52 5.76 -4.43
C ARG A 261 -16.38 5.82 -3.17
N ASP A 262 -16.17 4.89 -2.24
CA ASP A 262 -16.89 4.89 -0.96
C ASP A 262 -16.59 6.16 -0.13
N ALA A 263 -15.42 6.78 -0.31
CA ALA A 263 -15.09 8.05 0.33
C ALA A 263 -15.80 9.24 -0.34
N LEU A 264 -15.91 9.24 -1.67
CA LEU A 264 -16.63 10.26 -2.43
C LEU A 264 -18.15 10.20 -2.18
N ASP A 265 -18.73 9.00 -2.14
CA ASP A 265 -20.17 8.81 -1.88
C ASP A 265 -20.58 9.22 -0.46
N ARG A 266 -19.63 9.21 0.48
CA ARG A 266 -19.82 9.70 1.85
C ARG A 266 -19.53 11.19 2.01
N ALA A 267 -19.00 11.87 0.99
CA ALA A 267 -18.82 13.31 1.04
C ALA A 267 -20.18 13.98 0.80
N PRO A 268 -20.72 14.76 1.76
CA PRO A 268 -21.98 15.47 1.54
C PRO A 268 -21.83 16.39 0.33
N ILE A 269 -22.77 16.29 -0.63
CA ILE A 269 -22.81 17.10 -1.84
C ILE A 269 -23.18 18.52 -1.41
N ARG A 270 -22.20 19.41 -1.24
CA ARG A 270 -22.45 20.84 -1.08
C ARG A 270 -22.99 21.37 -2.42
N THR A 271 -24.30 21.65 -2.49
CA THR A 271 -24.93 22.40 -3.61
C THR A 271 -25.35 23.78 -3.17
#